data_AF-A0A3S4CDT4-F1
#
_entry.id   AF-A0A3S4CDT4-F1
#
_cell.length_a   1.000
_cell.length_b   1.000
_cell.length_c   1.000
_cell.angle_alpha   90.00
_cell.angle_beta   90.00
_cell.angle_gamma   90.00
#
_symmetry.space_group_name_H-M   'P 1'
#
loop_
_entity.id
_entity.type
_entity.pdbx_description
1 polymer ?
#
loop_
_entity_poly.entity_id
_entity_poly.type
_entity_poly.pdbx_seq_one_letter_code
_entity_poly.pdbx_strand_id
1 'polypeptide(L)'
;MAKRTCASCGNGFLGRAGAKYCSPACRQRARRAGGGDNCDNAVDKCDTDVTDTAVATRAPRRKRAPAAGHCPEAVALLERLDSELAENANVLGKALKWSASETAILELVADTIDRRGELQRLYESTKDDKLRLKLAGELRLIEAALSRLLAKIKTDLPEPPSRTSRKAQAAARTRWDRAQN
;
A
#
# COMPACT_ATOMS: atom_id res chain seq x y z
N MET A 1 22.71 11.58 -37.44
CA MET A 1 22.10 10.34 -36.92
C MET A 1 21.38 9.64 -38.07
N ALA A 2 21.50 8.32 -38.22
CA ALA A 2 20.89 7.59 -39.33
C ALA A 2 19.43 7.19 -39.03
N LYS A 3 18.55 7.31 -40.03
CA LYS A 3 17.17 6.80 -39.98
C LYS A 3 17.21 5.27 -40.07
N ARG A 4 16.61 4.59 -39.09
CA ARG A 4 16.60 3.12 -38.97
C ARG A 4 15.18 2.61 -38.78
N THR A 5 14.92 1.37 -39.17
CA THR A 5 13.61 0.74 -38.99
C THR A 5 13.60 -0.08 -37.71
N CYS A 6 12.56 0.08 -36.89
CA CYS A 6 12.40 -0.68 -35.65
C CYS A 6 12.07 -2.15 -35.94
N ALA A 7 12.85 -3.07 -35.39
CA ALA A 7 12.65 -4.51 -35.60
C ALA A 7 11.35 -5.08 -34.97
N SER A 8 10.70 -4.35 -34.06
CA SER A 8 9.46 -4.81 -33.40
C SER A 8 8.18 -4.19 -33.97
N CYS A 9 8.24 -3.00 -34.57
CA CYS A 9 7.03 -2.29 -35.03
C CYS A 9 7.12 -1.71 -36.45
N GLY A 10 8.27 -1.86 -37.13
CA GLY A 10 8.44 -1.39 -38.51
C GLY A 10 8.58 0.13 -38.67
N ASN A 11 8.45 0.92 -37.60
CA ASN A 11 8.55 2.38 -37.71
C ASN A 11 10.00 2.86 -37.86
N GLY A 12 10.16 3.90 -38.70
CA GLY A 12 11.42 4.64 -38.81
C GLY A 12 11.72 5.45 -37.55
N PHE A 13 12.93 5.35 -37.01
CA PHE A 13 13.38 6.13 -35.86
C PHE A 13 14.85 6.58 -36.02
N LEU A 14 15.21 7.64 -35.30
CA LEU A 14 16.58 8.15 -35.24
C LEU A 14 17.30 7.48 -34.07
N GLY A 15 18.31 6.65 -34.35
CA GLY A 15 19.00 5.85 -33.34
C GLY A 15 20.52 5.90 -33.46
N ARG A 16 21.22 5.60 -32.36
CA ARG A 16 22.67 5.37 -32.34
C ARG A 16 23.04 4.16 -33.21
N ALA A 17 24.31 4.08 -33.62
CA ALA A 17 24.82 2.90 -34.31
C ALA A 17 24.55 1.64 -33.45
N GLY A 18 23.84 0.66 -34.01
CA GLY A 18 23.46 -0.58 -33.33
C GLY A 18 22.08 -0.59 -32.65
N ALA A 19 21.35 0.53 -32.60
CA ALA A 19 20.00 0.56 -32.03
C ALA A 19 19.01 -0.24 -32.92
N LYS A 20 18.36 -1.26 -32.34
CA LYS A 20 17.38 -2.14 -33.02
C LYS A 20 15.90 -1.75 -32.80
N TYR A 21 15.61 -0.97 -31.76
CA TYR A 21 14.24 -0.66 -31.33
C TYR A 21 14.06 0.84 -31.11
N CYS A 22 12.90 1.36 -31.51
CA CYS A 22 12.57 2.79 -31.36
C CYS A 22 12.23 3.20 -29.92
N SER A 23 11.84 2.25 -29.06
CA SER A 23 11.43 2.54 -27.69
C SER A 23 11.68 1.36 -26.73
N PRO A 24 11.73 1.61 -25.40
CA PRO A 24 11.77 0.56 -24.38
C PRO A 24 10.61 -0.43 -24.50
N ALA A 25 9.42 0.04 -24.88
CA ALA A 25 8.24 -0.81 -25.08
C ALA A 25 8.45 -1.83 -26.23
N CYS A 26 9.01 -1.38 -27.37
CA CYS A 26 9.34 -2.26 -28.50
C CYS A 26 10.44 -3.27 -28.14
N ARG A 27 11.44 -2.84 -27.35
CA ARG A 27 12.47 -3.75 -26.82
C ARG A 27 11.87 -4.84 -25.93
N GLN A 28 10.92 -4.47 -25.07
CA GLN A 28 10.27 -5.40 -24.15
C GLN A 28 9.33 -6.36 -24.88
N ARG A 29 8.61 -5.88 -25.92
CA ARG A 29 7.79 -6.72 -26.80
C ARG A 29 8.63 -7.78 -27.52
N ALA A 30 9.79 -7.40 -28.07
CA ALA A 30 10.70 -8.35 -28.72
C ALA A 30 11.24 -9.42 -27.76
N ARG A 31 11.56 -9.05 -26.50
CA ARG A 31 12.02 -10.02 -25.49
C ARG A 31 10.95 -11.04 -25.10
N ARG A 32 9.67 -10.65 -25.13
CA ARG A 32 8.55 -11.57 -24.87
C ARG A 32 8.32 -12.52 -26.04
N ALA A 33 8.53 -12.06 -27.27
CA ALA A 33 8.37 -12.88 -28.47
C ALA A 33 9.53 -13.88 -28.67
N GLY A 34 10.75 -13.56 -28.21
CA GLY A 34 11.93 -14.42 -28.37
C GLY A 34 12.28 -15.29 -27.15
N GLY A 35 11.40 -15.41 -26.16
CA GLY A 35 11.66 -16.19 -24.94
C GLY A 35 11.20 -17.66 -24.99
N GLY A 36 10.86 -18.17 -26.18
CA GLY A 36 10.21 -19.47 -26.36
C GLY A 36 11.10 -20.64 -26.81
N ASP A 37 12.26 -20.41 -27.42
CA ASP A 37 13.03 -21.49 -28.06
C ASP A 37 14.45 -21.57 -27.51
N ASN A 38 14.64 -22.40 -26.49
CA ASN A 38 15.91 -23.09 -26.27
C ASN A 38 15.66 -24.35 -25.41
N CYS A 39 15.14 -25.40 -26.05
CA CYS A 39 15.07 -26.74 -25.49
C CYS A 39 15.63 -27.78 -26.47
N ASP A 40 16.87 -27.59 -26.91
CA ASP A 40 17.64 -28.63 -27.61
C ASP A 40 18.77 -29.15 -26.70
N ASN A 41 18.39 -29.97 -25.71
CA ASN A 41 19.11 -31.16 -25.24
C ASN A 41 18.49 -31.69 -23.93
N ALA A 42 17.51 -32.59 -24.07
CA ALA A 42 17.21 -33.59 -23.05
C ALA A 42 16.49 -34.76 -23.75
N VAL A 43 17.29 -35.70 -24.25
CA VAL A 43 16.84 -37.05 -24.50
C VAL A 43 16.53 -37.65 -23.12
N ASP A 44 15.26 -37.85 -22.77
CA ASP A 44 14.70 -39.19 -22.53
C ASP A 44 13.22 -39.15 -22.13
N LYS A 45 12.57 -40.26 -22.45
CA LYS A 45 11.12 -40.50 -22.46
C LYS A 45 10.46 -40.47 -21.07
N CYS A 46 9.24 -39.96 -21.00
CA CYS A 46 8.09 -40.79 -20.62
C CYS A 46 6.76 -40.10 -20.93
N ASP A 47 5.99 -40.75 -21.80
CA ASP A 47 4.58 -40.51 -22.06
C ASP A 47 3.76 -40.60 -20.78
N THR A 48 3.05 -39.52 -20.44
CA THR A 48 1.72 -39.64 -19.85
C THR A 48 0.85 -38.53 -20.42
N ASP A 49 -0.11 -38.94 -21.26
CA ASP A 49 -1.27 -38.17 -21.67
C ASP A 49 -2.01 -37.66 -20.42
N VAL A 50 -1.91 -36.36 -20.16
CA VAL A 50 -2.93 -35.62 -19.41
C VAL A 50 -3.25 -34.36 -20.19
N THR A 51 -4.32 -34.43 -20.97
CA THR A 51 -5.03 -33.27 -21.47
C THR A 51 -5.58 -32.48 -20.29
N ASP A 52 -4.86 -31.46 -19.83
CA ASP A 52 -5.45 -30.37 -19.06
C ASP A 52 -4.70 -29.06 -19.36
N THR A 53 -5.22 -28.34 -20.34
CA THR A 53 -4.77 -26.99 -20.69
C THR A 53 -5.27 -26.01 -19.62
N ALA A 54 -4.67 -26.03 -18.43
CA ALA A 54 -4.91 -25.02 -17.41
C ALA A 54 -4.16 -23.74 -17.78
N VAL A 55 -4.79 -22.93 -18.64
CA VAL A 55 -4.43 -21.52 -18.82
C VAL A 55 -4.38 -20.87 -17.44
N ALA A 56 -3.21 -20.41 -17.03
CA ALA A 56 -3.03 -19.63 -15.81
C ALA A 56 -3.80 -18.30 -15.95
N THR A 57 -5.12 -18.34 -15.71
CA THR A 57 -5.95 -17.15 -15.60
C THR A 57 -5.48 -16.39 -14.37
N ARG A 58 -4.84 -15.24 -14.64
CA ARG A 58 -4.51 -14.23 -13.65
C ARG A 58 -5.75 -14.01 -12.77
N ALA A 59 -5.62 -14.30 -11.47
CA ALA A 59 -6.73 -14.19 -10.54
C ALA A 59 -7.43 -12.84 -10.72
N PRO A 60 -8.78 -12.79 -10.80
CA PRO A 60 -9.48 -11.53 -10.91
C PRO A 60 -9.10 -10.68 -9.71
N ARG A 61 -8.78 -9.39 -9.93
CA ARG A 61 -8.73 -8.40 -8.85
C ARG A 61 -10.04 -8.55 -8.10
N ARG A 62 -10.00 -9.07 -6.86
CA ARG A 62 -11.19 -9.19 -6.02
C ARG A 62 -11.85 -7.82 -6.02
N LYS A 63 -13.07 -7.75 -6.52
CA LYS A 63 -13.88 -6.53 -6.41
C LYS A 63 -14.00 -6.25 -4.92
N ARG A 64 -13.65 -5.03 -4.52
CA ARG A 64 -13.82 -4.54 -3.13
C ARG A 64 -15.26 -4.85 -2.74
N ALA A 65 -15.46 -5.67 -1.71
CA ALA A 65 -16.81 -5.99 -1.25
C ALA A 65 -17.53 -4.68 -0.91
N PRO A 66 -18.82 -4.54 -1.24
CA PRO A 66 -19.60 -3.40 -0.81
C PRO A 66 -19.76 -3.43 0.72
N ALA A 67 -19.87 -2.24 1.32
CA ALA A 67 -19.90 -1.94 2.75
C ALA A 67 -20.97 -2.71 3.55
N ALA A 68 -20.72 -3.99 3.84
CA ALA A 68 -21.13 -4.54 5.12
C ALA A 68 -20.10 -4.01 6.13
N GLY A 69 -20.57 -3.33 7.18
CA GLY A 69 -19.72 -2.58 8.11
C GLY A 69 -18.49 -3.36 8.59
N HIS A 70 -17.48 -2.63 9.02
CA HIS A 70 -16.24 -3.20 9.53
C HIS A 70 -16.50 -4.23 10.64
N CYS A 71 -15.58 -5.17 10.77
CA CYS A 71 -15.62 -6.16 11.84
C CYS A 71 -15.67 -5.48 13.21
N PRO A 72 -16.26 -6.12 14.24
CA PRO A 72 -16.47 -5.49 15.54
C PRO A 72 -15.16 -5.01 16.18
N GLU A 73 -14.04 -5.68 15.91
CA GLU A 73 -12.72 -5.25 16.36
C GLU A 73 -12.31 -3.90 15.75
N ALA A 74 -12.50 -3.74 14.44
CA ALA A 74 -12.19 -2.49 13.75
C ALA A 74 -13.07 -1.35 14.24
N VAL A 75 -14.38 -1.60 14.41
CA VAL A 75 -15.32 -0.60 14.96
C VAL A 75 -14.91 -0.17 16.37
N ALA A 76 -14.62 -1.12 17.27
CA ALA A 76 -14.21 -0.83 18.63
C ALA A 76 -12.90 -0.02 18.70
N LEU A 77 -11.98 -0.24 17.77
CA LEU A 77 -10.76 0.57 17.67
C LEU A 77 -11.07 2.01 17.23
N LEU A 78 -11.91 2.19 16.21
CA LEU A 78 -12.30 3.51 15.74
C LEU A 78 -13.02 4.31 16.83
N GLU A 79 -13.96 3.68 17.55
CA GLU A 79 -14.68 4.31 18.67
C GLU A 79 -13.73 4.75 19.80
N ARG A 80 -12.67 3.97 20.06
CA ARG A 80 -11.66 4.33 21.05
C ARG A 80 -10.87 5.56 20.60
N LEU A 81 -10.44 5.60 19.34
CA LEU A 81 -9.71 6.75 18.78
C LEU A 81 -10.59 8.00 18.75
N ASP A 82 -11.89 7.87 18.46
CA ASP A 82 -12.85 8.96 18.53
C ASP A 82 -13.02 9.47 19.97
N SER A 83 -13.04 8.56 20.95
CA SER A 83 -13.09 8.91 22.37
C SER A 83 -11.85 9.69 22.81
N GLU A 84 -10.65 9.24 22.41
CA GLU A 84 -9.39 9.95 22.68
C GLU A 84 -9.40 11.36 22.08
N LEU A 85 -9.88 11.52 20.83
CA LEU A 85 -9.99 12.82 20.19
C LEU A 85 -10.97 13.74 20.94
N ALA A 86 -12.10 13.22 21.41
CA ALA A 86 -13.10 13.96 22.16
C ALA A 86 -12.56 14.40 23.54
N GLU A 87 -11.84 13.54 24.25
CA GLU A 87 -11.15 13.90 25.49
C GLU A 87 -10.13 15.02 25.26
N ASN A 88 -9.34 14.91 24.19
CA ASN A 88 -8.34 15.93 23.85
C ASN A 88 -8.98 17.25 23.42
N ALA A 89 -10.15 17.21 22.77
CA ALA A 89 -10.94 18.39 22.45
C ALA A 89 -11.40 19.11 23.72
N ASN A 90 -11.83 18.35 24.73
CA ASN A 90 -12.25 18.88 26.03
C ASN A 90 -11.06 19.52 26.77
N VAL A 91 -9.90 18.85 26.80
CA VAL A 91 -8.69 19.36 27.48
C VAL A 91 -8.19 20.66 26.83
N LEU A 92 -8.22 20.75 25.49
CA LEU A 92 -7.81 21.97 24.77
C LEU A 92 -8.90 23.05 24.75
N GLY A 93 -10.13 22.74 25.19
CA GLY A 93 -11.28 23.63 25.10
C GLY A 93 -11.65 24.01 23.67
N LYS A 94 -11.31 23.16 22.69
CA LYS A 94 -11.51 23.40 21.26
C LYS A 94 -12.11 22.17 20.61
N ALA A 95 -13.11 22.35 19.76
CA ALA A 95 -13.66 21.25 18.96
C ALA A 95 -12.59 20.73 17.98
N LEU A 96 -12.03 19.56 18.28
CA LEU A 96 -11.15 18.84 17.37
C LEU A 96 -11.97 17.96 16.43
N LYS A 97 -11.48 17.82 15.21
CA LYS A 97 -12.03 16.92 14.20
C LYS A 97 -10.87 16.27 13.48
N TRP A 98 -11.05 15.04 13.04
CA TRP A 98 -10.10 14.38 12.15
C TRP A 98 -9.89 15.21 10.89
N SER A 99 -8.62 15.36 10.50
CA SER A 99 -8.29 15.88 9.18
C SER A 99 -8.73 14.88 8.11
N ALA A 100 -8.96 15.35 6.88
CA ALA A 100 -9.32 14.48 5.76
C ALA A 100 -8.30 13.35 5.53
N SER A 101 -7.01 13.61 5.79
CA SER A 101 -5.96 12.60 5.73
C SER A 101 -6.09 11.55 6.83
N GLU A 102 -6.42 11.94 8.06
CA GLU A 102 -6.60 11.01 9.17
C GLU A 102 -7.84 10.16 8.98
N THR A 103 -8.95 10.74 8.52
CA THR A 103 -10.15 9.97 8.15
C THR A 103 -9.83 8.91 7.10
N ALA A 104 -9.08 9.25 6.05
CA ALA A 104 -8.67 8.27 5.04
C ALA A 104 -7.75 7.17 5.61
N ILE A 105 -6.91 7.49 6.59
CA ILE A 105 -6.05 6.52 7.28
C ILE A 105 -6.89 5.62 8.18
N LEU A 106 -7.88 6.15 8.91
CA LEU A 106 -8.78 5.38 9.77
C LEU A 106 -9.57 4.34 8.98
N GLU A 107 -10.14 4.74 7.83
CA GLU A 107 -10.81 3.82 6.89
C GLU A 107 -9.85 2.73 6.40
N LEU A 108 -8.61 3.10 6.05
CA LEU A 108 -7.61 2.13 5.62
C LEU A 108 -7.19 1.18 6.75
N VAL A 109 -7.12 1.66 7.99
CA VAL A 109 -6.86 0.83 9.17
C VAL A 109 -7.99 -0.17 9.37
N ALA A 110 -9.24 0.27 9.30
CA ALA A 110 -10.41 -0.58 9.46
C ALA A 110 -10.46 -1.70 8.38
N ASP A 111 -10.27 -1.33 7.11
CA ASP A 111 -10.13 -2.29 5.99
C ASP A 111 -9.00 -3.31 6.23
N THR A 112 -7.89 -2.86 6.82
CA THR A 112 -6.72 -3.70 7.09
C THR A 112 -6.99 -4.69 8.23
N ILE A 113 -7.74 -4.27 9.26
CA ILE A 113 -8.17 -5.13 10.37
C ILE A 113 -9.19 -6.16 9.88
N ASP A 114 -10.16 -5.76 9.04
CA ASP A 114 -11.11 -6.68 8.43
C ASP A 114 -10.39 -7.80 7.66
N ARG A 115 -9.39 -7.40 6.87
CA ARG A 115 -8.57 -8.35 6.11
C ARG A 115 -7.76 -9.27 7.02
N ARG A 116 -7.24 -8.75 8.13
CA ARG A 116 -6.56 -9.55 9.16
C ARG A 116 -7.48 -10.62 9.72
N GLY A 117 -8.69 -10.23 10.13
CA GLY A 117 -9.69 -11.15 10.68
C GLY A 117 -10.15 -12.21 9.69
N GLU A 118 -10.24 -11.89 8.39
CA GLU A 118 -10.48 -12.89 7.34
C GLU A 118 -9.33 -13.90 7.24
N LEU A 119 -8.08 -13.42 7.18
CA LEU A 119 -6.90 -14.29 7.05
C LEU A 119 -6.65 -15.13 8.29
N GLN A 120 -6.94 -14.61 9.48
CA GLN A 120 -6.82 -15.33 10.73
C GLN A 120 -7.81 -16.51 10.79
N ARG A 121 -9.07 -16.28 10.40
CA ARG A 121 -10.06 -17.36 10.28
C ARG A 121 -9.61 -18.44 9.28
N LEU A 122 -9.06 -18.03 8.14
CA LEU A 122 -8.52 -18.97 7.14
C LEU A 122 -7.31 -19.75 7.67
N TYR A 123 -6.43 -19.09 8.44
CA TYR A 123 -5.27 -19.71 9.05
C TYR A 123 -5.67 -20.80 10.04
N GLU A 124 -6.70 -20.53 10.86
CA GLU A 124 -7.24 -21.47 11.84
C GLU A 124 -7.99 -22.64 11.19
N SER A 125 -8.70 -22.39 10.08
CA SER A 125 -9.47 -23.44 9.39
C SER A 125 -8.63 -24.36 8.51
N THR A 126 -7.46 -23.90 8.06
CA THR A 126 -6.63 -24.62 7.09
C THR A 126 -5.78 -25.69 7.76
N LYS A 127 -5.79 -26.91 7.18
CA LYS A 127 -4.95 -28.04 7.61
C LYS A 127 -3.70 -28.26 6.76
N ASP A 128 -3.57 -27.57 5.63
CA ASP A 128 -2.36 -27.59 4.80
C ASP A 128 -1.27 -26.69 5.40
N ASP A 129 -0.16 -27.30 5.82
CA ASP A 129 0.98 -26.62 6.43
C ASP A 129 1.60 -25.56 5.52
N LYS A 130 1.66 -25.83 4.21
CA LYS A 130 2.27 -24.90 3.26
C LYS A 130 1.43 -23.63 3.13
N LEU A 131 0.11 -23.78 3.06
CA LEU A 131 -0.82 -22.65 3.04
C LEU A 131 -0.82 -21.90 4.37
N ARG A 132 -0.76 -22.63 5.50
CA ARG A 132 -0.68 -22.06 6.84
C ARG A 132 0.56 -21.16 7.01
N LEU A 133 1.73 -21.59 6.52
CA LEU A 133 2.94 -20.77 6.52
C LEU A 133 2.81 -19.48 5.69
N LYS A 134 2.15 -19.56 4.52
CA LYS A 134 1.90 -18.37 3.69
C LYS A 134 0.97 -17.38 4.38
N LEU A 135 -0.12 -17.88 4.97
CA LEU A 135 -1.07 -17.06 5.73
C LEU A 135 -0.40 -16.39 6.93
N ALA A 136 0.48 -17.10 7.67
CA ALA A 136 1.27 -16.50 8.75
C ALA A 136 2.19 -15.37 8.26
N GLY A 137 2.78 -15.52 7.06
CA GLY A 137 3.56 -14.46 6.43
C GLY A 137 2.73 -13.20 6.15
N GLU A 138 1.55 -13.38 5.54
CA GLU A 138 0.63 -12.27 5.26
C GLU A 138 0.11 -11.60 6.54
N LEU A 139 -0.19 -12.37 7.59
CA LEU A 139 -0.62 -11.81 8.89
C LEU A 139 0.44 -10.89 9.49
N ARG A 140 1.72 -11.29 9.47
CA ARG A 140 2.83 -10.44 9.95
C ARG A 140 3.01 -9.17 9.10
N LEU A 141 2.81 -9.26 7.78
CA LEU A 141 2.88 -8.10 6.89
C LEU A 141 1.76 -7.10 7.21
N ILE A 142 0.56 -7.61 7.49
CA ILE A 142 -0.59 -6.82 7.92
C ILE A 142 -0.34 -6.17 9.28
N GLU A 143 0.15 -6.91 10.26
CA GLU A 143 0.48 -6.36 11.59
C GLU A 143 1.50 -5.22 11.47
N ALA A 144 2.56 -5.41 10.68
CA ALA A 144 3.55 -4.36 10.44
C ALA A 144 2.95 -3.15 9.69
N ALA A 145 2.00 -3.38 8.78
CA ALA A 145 1.28 -2.30 8.10
C ALA A 145 0.39 -1.52 9.05
N LEU A 146 -0.35 -2.21 9.93
CA LEU A 146 -1.19 -1.60 10.97
C LEU A 146 -0.36 -0.71 11.89
N SER A 147 0.78 -1.19 12.41
CA SER A 147 1.66 -0.38 13.25
C SER A 147 2.10 0.91 12.56
N ARG A 148 2.43 0.85 11.25
CA ARG A 148 2.83 2.04 10.48
C ARG A 148 1.68 3.00 10.18
N LEU A 149 0.46 2.50 10.03
CA LEU A 149 -0.72 3.33 9.80
C LEU A 149 -1.14 4.03 11.10
N LEU A 150 -1.19 3.29 12.20
CA LEU A 150 -1.53 3.83 13.52
C LEU A 150 -0.52 4.90 13.96
N ALA A 151 0.77 4.70 13.70
CA ALA A 151 1.79 5.72 14.00
C ALA A 151 1.62 7.06 13.27
N LYS A 152 0.78 7.12 12.22
CA LYS A 152 0.49 8.36 11.49
C LYS A 152 -0.69 9.13 12.06
N ILE A 153 -1.52 8.49 12.87
CA ILE A 153 -2.67 9.12 13.52
C ILE A 153 -2.14 9.87 14.73
N LYS A 154 -2.37 11.18 14.77
CA LYS A 154 -1.87 12.04 15.85
C LYS A 154 -3.02 12.35 16.80
N THR A 155 -3.21 11.50 17.80
CA THR A 155 -4.14 11.79 18.90
C THR A 155 -3.50 12.65 19.98
N ASP A 156 -2.17 12.60 20.15
CA ASP A 156 -1.49 13.28 21.24
C ASP A 156 -1.70 14.81 21.26
N LEU A 157 -1.93 15.34 22.47
CA LEU A 157 -1.91 16.78 22.72
C LEU A 157 -0.52 17.33 22.37
N PRO A 158 -0.40 18.45 21.65
CA PRO A 158 0.90 19.05 21.40
C PRO A 158 1.59 19.35 22.72
N GLU A 159 2.85 18.94 22.84
CA GLU A 159 3.62 19.15 24.06
C GLU A 159 3.61 20.65 24.41
N PRO A 160 3.26 21.02 25.66
CA PRO A 160 3.18 22.41 26.03
C PRO A 160 4.53 23.09 25.77
N PRO A 161 4.55 24.28 25.15
CA PRO A 161 5.80 24.95 24.81
C PRO A 161 6.66 25.14 26.06
N SER A 162 7.97 24.92 25.89
CA SER A 162 8.95 25.06 26.95
C SER A 162 8.82 26.42 27.64
N ARG A 163 9.20 26.51 28.93
CA ARG A 163 9.12 27.77 29.70
C ARG A 163 9.84 28.92 28.96
N THR A 164 10.97 28.63 28.32
CA THR A 164 11.73 29.57 27.50
C THR A 164 10.94 30.03 26.28
N SER A 165 10.32 29.11 25.54
CA SER A 165 9.47 29.43 24.38
C SER A 165 8.27 30.29 24.77
N ARG A 166 7.60 29.97 25.89
CA ARG A 166 6.49 30.77 26.40
C ARG A 166 6.90 32.20 26.74
N LYS A 167 8.05 32.37 27.42
CA LYS A 167 8.59 33.70 27.77
C LYS A 167 8.96 34.50 26.52
N ALA A 168 9.56 33.85 25.52
CA ALA A 168 9.90 34.48 24.26
C ALA A 168 8.65 34.93 23.48
N GLN A 169 7.61 34.09 23.38
CA GLN A 169 6.34 34.44 22.73
C GLN A 169 5.64 35.62 23.44
N ALA A 170 5.63 35.64 24.77
CA ALA A 170 5.05 36.74 25.54
C ALA A 170 5.82 38.05 25.29
N ALA A 171 7.15 38.02 25.35
CA ALA A 171 7.98 39.20 25.09
C ALA A 171 7.83 39.70 23.64
N ALA A 172 7.72 38.78 22.66
CA ALA A 172 7.45 39.14 21.28
C ALA A 172 6.10 39.84 21.15
N ARG A 173 5.01 39.26 21.69
CA ARG A 173 3.68 39.88 21.68
C ARG A 173 3.70 41.29 22.28
N THR A 174 4.31 41.47 23.45
CA THR A 174 4.44 42.80 24.05
C THR A 174 5.22 43.80 23.18
N ARG A 175 6.25 43.35 22.44
CA ARG A 175 6.97 44.22 21.49
C ARG A 175 6.08 44.61 20.31
N TRP A 176 5.30 43.68 19.79
CA TRP A 176 4.36 43.94 18.69
C TRP A 176 3.24 44.89 19.12
N ASP A 177 2.62 44.68 20.28
CA ASP A 177 1.56 45.55 20.81
C ASP A 177 2.06 47.00 21.03
N ARG A 178 3.32 47.16 21.49
CA ARG A 178 3.96 48.47 21.63
C ARG A 178 4.33 49.15 20.31
N ALA A 179 4.45 48.39 19.23
CA ALA A 179 4.78 48.94 17.92
C ALA A 179 3.52 49.32 17.11
N GLN A 180 2.34 48.84 17.50
CA GLN A 180 1.07 49.16 16.86
C GLN A 180 0.24 50.25 17.56
N ASN A 181 0.53 50.54 18.83
CA ASN A 181 0.02 51.71 19.56
C ASN A 181 0.97 52.90 19.43
#